data_AF-A0A0C3LRC4-F1
#
_entry.id   AF-A0A0C3LRC4-F1
#
_cell.length_a   1.000
_cell.length_b   1.000
_cell.length_c   1.000
_cell.angle_alpha   90.00
_cell.angle_beta   90.00
_cell.angle_gamma   90.00
#
_symmetry.space_group_name_H-M   'P 1'
#
loop_
_entity.id
_entity.type
_entity.pdbx_description
1 polymer ?
#
loop_
_entity_poly.entity_id
_entity_poly.type
_entity_poly.pdbx_seq_one_letter_code
_entity_poly.pdbx_strand_id
1 'polypeptide(L)'
;MAHQFSLFFLGVTGYIGGSVLVELKNRYPNAQFTALNERDGAFHSDKIYDDNNLDDIKGIRVDAQHRDVDLEIFSAGKTGHIDPYIIAPCTVYGKGRGPVRNLSIQVNNMIRVALRRKELVQVGPGTNLWNGVHIDDLANLYGLLLDHALSGRDKSTDPFERFYWGSGDEYVWGDIAKELARLLYARGAIQSETIKIIKIEEEPILNPTSTNSRSVSNRGIALGWTLSGTPLFETLPQEVEWTLAEAKANA
;
A
#
# COMPACT_ATOMS: atom_id res chain seq x y z
N MET A 1 28.90 10.91 32.43
CA MET A 1 28.23 10.81 31.11
C MET A 1 27.10 9.81 31.26
N ALA A 2 25.85 10.20 31.01
CA ALA A 2 24.73 9.26 31.07
C ALA A 2 24.79 8.35 29.84
N HIS A 3 24.89 7.04 30.03
CA HIS A 3 24.81 6.08 28.93
C HIS A 3 23.39 6.09 28.35
N GLN A 4 23.26 6.47 27.09
CA GLN A 4 22.04 6.30 26.32
C GLN A 4 22.00 4.84 25.84
N PHE A 5 20.93 4.12 26.20
CA PHE A 5 20.71 2.74 25.76
C PHE A 5 19.29 2.59 25.23
N SER A 6 19.13 1.71 24.24
CA SER A 6 17.85 1.44 23.58
C SER A 6 17.34 0.07 24.01
N LEU A 7 16.04 0.00 24.32
CA LEU A 7 15.36 -1.23 24.76
C LEU A 7 14.30 -1.63 23.73
N PHE A 8 14.35 -2.90 23.30
CA PHE A 8 13.31 -3.50 22.47
C PHE A 8 12.34 -4.31 23.35
N PHE A 9 11.04 -4.03 23.23
CA PHE A 9 10.01 -4.57 24.12
C PHE A 9 8.92 -5.29 23.29
N LEU A 10 8.62 -6.55 23.65
CA LEU A 10 7.58 -7.36 23.01
C LEU A 10 6.33 -7.44 23.90
N GLY A 11 5.14 -7.54 23.29
CA GLY A 11 3.89 -7.71 24.03
C GLY A 11 3.39 -6.45 24.75
N VAL A 12 3.80 -5.26 24.28
CA VAL A 12 3.52 -3.97 24.93
C VAL A 12 2.05 -3.61 24.96
N THR A 13 1.26 -4.24 24.10
CA THR A 13 -0.20 -4.08 24.01
C THR A 13 -0.96 -5.03 24.95
N GLY A 14 -0.27 -5.99 25.58
CA GLY A 14 -0.86 -6.86 26.59
C GLY A 14 -1.03 -6.14 27.94
N TYR A 15 -1.97 -6.63 28.77
CA TYR A 15 -2.28 -6.07 30.09
C TYR A 15 -1.02 -5.84 30.97
N ILE A 16 -0.10 -6.80 30.96
CA ILE A 16 1.16 -6.72 31.73
C ILE A 16 2.18 -5.84 30.99
N GLY A 17 2.35 -6.03 29.68
CA GLY A 17 3.37 -5.34 28.89
C GLY A 17 3.18 -3.81 28.86
N GLY A 18 1.93 -3.35 28.79
CA GLY A 18 1.60 -1.92 28.82
C GLY A 18 1.96 -1.27 30.16
N SER A 19 1.61 -1.91 31.27
CA SER A 19 1.97 -1.42 32.61
C SER A 19 3.48 -1.40 32.84
N VAL A 20 4.19 -2.42 32.37
CA VAL A 20 5.66 -2.48 32.49
C VAL A 20 6.34 -1.38 31.66
N LEU A 21 5.85 -1.10 30.44
CA LEU A 21 6.41 -0.03 29.60
C LEU A 21 6.27 1.34 30.26
N VAL A 22 5.11 1.63 30.87
CA VAL A 22 4.86 2.89 31.59
C VAL A 22 5.84 3.03 32.77
N GLU A 23 6.01 1.98 33.56
CA GLU A 23 6.93 1.97 34.70
C GLU A 23 8.38 2.20 34.25
N LEU A 24 8.82 1.54 33.18
CA LEU A 24 10.17 1.69 32.64
C LEU A 24 10.42 3.10 32.07
N LYS A 25 9.42 3.71 31.41
CA LYS A 25 9.53 5.08 30.90
C LYS A 25 9.64 6.11 32.03
N ASN A 26 8.91 5.91 33.13
CA ASN A 26 9.01 6.75 34.32
C ASN A 26 10.39 6.63 34.99
N ARG A 27 10.93 5.41 35.07
CA ARG A 27 12.22 5.13 35.71
C ARG A 27 13.43 5.55 34.87
N TYR A 28 13.31 5.48 33.55
CA TYR A 28 14.37 5.79 32.59
C TYR A 28 13.88 6.78 31.53
N PRO A 29 13.66 8.06 31.89
CA PRO A 29 13.03 9.04 30.99
C PRO A 29 13.85 9.37 29.74
N ASN A 30 15.16 9.11 29.77
CA ASN A 30 16.08 9.37 28.66
C ASN A 30 16.41 8.11 27.83
N ALA A 31 15.81 6.96 28.15
CA ALA A 31 15.99 5.73 27.36
C ALA A 31 15.06 5.73 26.13
N GLN A 32 15.52 5.14 25.03
CA GLN A 32 14.71 4.97 23.83
C GLN A 32 14.06 3.58 23.85
N PHE A 33 12.74 3.54 23.79
CA PHE A 33 11.96 2.29 23.77
C PHE A 33 11.44 2.02 22.36
N THR A 34 11.71 0.83 21.84
CA THR A 34 11.14 0.32 20.58
C THR A 34 10.25 -0.86 20.90
N ALA A 35 9.05 -0.92 20.34
CA ALA A 35 8.09 -1.97 20.64
C ALA A 35 7.56 -2.63 19.37
N LEU A 36 7.32 -3.95 19.43
CA LEU A 36 6.59 -4.66 18.38
C LEU A 36 5.09 -4.62 18.69
N ASN A 37 4.30 -4.08 17.78
CA ASN A 37 2.84 -4.15 17.81
C ASN A 37 2.35 -5.12 16.72
N GLU A 38 1.40 -6.00 17.05
CA GLU A 38 0.72 -6.83 16.06
C GLU A 38 -0.30 -6.00 15.27
N ARG A 39 -0.49 -6.34 14.00
CA ARG A 39 -1.21 -5.53 13.01
C ARG A 39 -2.72 -5.49 13.30
N ASP A 40 -3.19 -4.40 13.89
CA ASP A 40 -4.61 -4.11 14.11
C ASP A 40 -5.09 -2.83 13.40
N GLY A 41 -4.38 -2.40 12.35
CA GLY A 41 -4.72 -1.20 11.58
C GLY A 41 -4.52 0.12 12.33
N ALA A 42 -3.97 0.08 13.56
CA ALA A 42 -3.87 1.23 14.46
C ALA A 42 -2.50 1.95 14.45
N PHE A 43 -1.69 1.79 13.40
CA PHE A 43 -0.35 2.40 13.37
C PHE A 43 -0.15 3.27 12.14
N HIS A 44 0.31 4.51 12.35
CA HIS A 44 0.99 5.31 11.33
C HIS A 44 2.42 4.79 11.23
N SER A 45 2.82 4.20 10.11
CA SER A 45 4.24 4.03 9.85
C SER A 45 4.80 5.33 9.30
N ASP A 46 5.72 5.95 10.03
CA ASP A 46 6.48 7.10 9.55
C ASP A 46 7.46 6.72 8.44
N LYS A 47 7.67 5.41 8.20
CA LYS A 47 8.58 4.94 7.17
C LYS A 47 7.98 5.18 5.79
N ILE A 48 8.66 6.03 5.03
CA ILE A 48 8.49 6.19 3.59
C ILE A 48 9.69 5.49 2.92
N TYR A 49 9.40 4.58 1.97
CA TYR A 49 10.43 3.89 1.19
C TYR A 49 10.82 4.73 -0.03
N ASP A 50 12.11 4.99 -0.18
CA ASP A 50 12.65 5.74 -1.32
C ASP A 50 13.40 4.79 -2.26
N ASP A 51 13.03 4.74 -3.54
CA ASP A 51 13.74 3.90 -4.50
C ASP A 51 15.15 4.42 -4.80
N ASN A 52 15.50 5.68 -4.53
CA ASN A 52 16.90 6.12 -4.56
C ASN A 52 17.74 5.60 -3.39
N ASN A 53 17.12 5.07 -2.33
CA ASN A 53 17.83 4.51 -1.19
C ASN A 53 17.89 2.98 -1.29
N LEU A 54 19.06 2.43 -1.57
CA LEU A 54 19.23 0.97 -1.68
C LEU A 54 18.96 0.22 -0.37
N ASP A 55 19.19 0.84 0.78
CA ASP A 55 18.88 0.21 2.07
C ASP A 55 17.38 0.08 2.28
N ASP A 56 16.58 0.98 1.72
CA ASP A 56 15.12 0.88 1.75
C ASP A 56 14.64 -0.31 0.92
N ILE A 57 15.22 -0.53 -0.26
CA ILE A 57 14.87 -1.66 -1.14
C ILE A 57 15.39 -2.98 -0.57
N LYS A 58 16.62 -3.01 -0.06
CA LYS A 58 17.23 -4.20 0.57
C LYS A 58 16.52 -4.55 1.87
N GLY A 59 16.07 -3.55 2.62
CA GLY A 59 15.37 -3.66 3.90
C GLY A 59 13.88 -3.99 3.82
N ILE A 60 13.29 -4.13 2.63
CA ILE A 60 11.93 -4.66 2.48
C ILE A 60 11.89 -6.05 3.14
N ARG A 61 10.95 -6.22 4.08
CA ARG A 61 10.81 -7.44 4.88
C ARG A 61 10.63 -8.66 3.98
N VAL A 62 11.30 -9.75 4.31
CA VAL A 62 11.24 -11.01 3.55
C VAL A 62 9.83 -11.61 3.46
N ASP A 63 8.94 -11.27 4.39
CA ASP A 63 7.54 -11.70 4.41
C ASP A 63 6.57 -10.68 3.79
N ALA A 64 7.08 -9.60 3.19
CA ALA A 64 6.26 -8.68 2.43
C ALA A 64 5.70 -9.37 1.18
N GLN A 65 4.51 -8.96 0.77
CA GLN A 65 3.84 -9.53 -0.40
C GLN A 65 4.74 -9.38 -1.64
N HIS A 66 4.92 -10.47 -2.39
CA HIS A 66 5.77 -10.58 -3.58
C HIS A 66 7.29 -10.47 -3.35
N ARG A 67 7.76 -10.29 -2.11
CA ARG A 67 9.19 -10.15 -1.84
C ARG A 67 10.00 -11.39 -2.22
N ASP A 68 9.41 -12.57 -2.08
CA ASP A 68 9.99 -13.84 -2.53
C ASP A 68 10.32 -13.81 -4.03
N VAL A 69 9.40 -13.29 -4.85
CA VAL A 69 9.59 -13.13 -6.30
C VAL A 69 10.67 -12.08 -6.60
N ASP A 70 10.64 -10.93 -5.92
CA ASP A 70 11.66 -9.89 -6.09
C ASP A 70 13.07 -10.43 -5.82
N LEU A 71 13.24 -11.19 -4.74
CA LEU A 71 14.52 -11.75 -4.34
C LEU A 71 15.05 -12.76 -5.37
N GLU A 72 14.17 -13.56 -5.97
CA GLU A 72 14.54 -14.48 -7.05
C GLU A 72 14.98 -13.72 -8.30
N ILE A 73 14.25 -12.68 -8.69
CA ILE A 73 14.62 -11.80 -9.82
C ILE A 73 15.98 -11.12 -9.56
N PHE A 74 16.22 -10.62 -8.35
CA PHE A 74 17.53 -10.05 -7.99
C PHE A 74 18.64 -11.09 -8.02
N SER A 75 18.38 -12.33 -7.59
CA SER A 75 19.33 -13.44 -7.64
C SER A 75 19.72 -13.77 -9.09
N ALA A 76 18.73 -13.87 -9.98
CA ALA A 76 18.94 -14.08 -11.41
C ALA A 76 19.74 -12.94 -12.07
N GLY A 77 19.48 -11.69 -11.66
CA GLY A 77 20.27 -10.53 -12.08
C GLY A 77 21.72 -10.57 -11.62
N LYS A 78 21.97 -10.92 -10.35
CA LYS A 78 23.33 -11.01 -9.79
C LYS A 78 24.17 -12.08 -10.48
N THR A 79 23.53 -13.15 -10.93
CA THR A 79 24.18 -14.26 -11.63
C THR A 79 24.27 -14.01 -13.14
N GLY A 80 23.77 -12.89 -13.65
CA GLY A 80 23.88 -12.48 -15.05
C GLY A 80 22.95 -13.22 -16.01
N HIS A 81 21.92 -13.90 -15.50
CA HIS A 81 20.94 -14.61 -16.35
C HIS A 81 19.96 -13.65 -17.03
N ILE A 82 19.67 -12.52 -16.38
CA ILE A 82 18.73 -11.49 -16.85
C ILE A 82 19.25 -10.10 -16.48
N ASP A 83 18.73 -9.08 -17.15
CA ASP A 83 18.77 -7.68 -16.70
C ASP A 83 17.44 -7.35 -16.01
N PRO A 84 17.36 -7.41 -14.67
CA PRO A 84 16.07 -7.28 -13.99
C PRO A 84 15.68 -5.82 -13.86
N TYR A 85 14.44 -5.49 -14.21
CA TYR A 85 13.80 -4.22 -13.91
C TYR A 85 12.47 -4.51 -13.22
N ILE A 86 12.30 -4.02 -12.00
CA ILE A 86 11.10 -4.28 -11.18
C ILE A 86 10.37 -2.96 -10.96
N ILE A 87 9.06 -2.94 -11.26
CA ILE A 87 8.15 -1.89 -10.80
C ILE A 87 7.26 -2.51 -9.72
N ALA A 88 7.33 -1.97 -8.51
CA ALA A 88 6.45 -2.35 -7.41
C ALA A 88 5.40 -1.25 -7.22
N PRO A 89 4.15 -1.44 -7.70
CA PRO A 89 3.11 -0.43 -7.59
C PRO A 89 2.47 -0.40 -6.19
N CYS A 90 1.93 0.76 -5.84
CA CYS A 90 1.06 0.94 -4.67
C CYS A 90 -0.40 0.55 -5.00
N THR A 91 -1.41 1.21 -4.42
CA THR A 91 -2.80 1.01 -4.85
C THR A 91 -2.98 1.48 -6.28
N VAL A 92 -3.22 0.54 -7.19
CA VAL A 92 -3.57 0.86 -8.58
C VAL A 92 -5.07 1.09 -8.69
N TYR A 93 -5.48 2.18 -9.32
CA TYR A 93 -6.89 2.53 -9.53
C TYR A 93 -7.16 3.06 -10.94
N GLY A 94 -8.44 3.24 -11.27
CA GLY A 94 -8.89 3.55 -12.62
C GLY A 94 -9.19 2.30 -13.44
N LYS A 95 -9.94 2.47 -14.54
CA LYS A 95 -10.37 1.36 -15.39
C LYS A 95 -9.30 1.00 -16.40
N GLY A 96 -8.84 -0.25 -16.36
CA GLY A 96 -7.93 -0.81 -17.34
C GLY A 96 -8.54 -0.88 -18.74
N ARG A 97 -7.67 -0.83 -19.76
CA ARG A 97 -8.05 -0.92 -21.17
C ARG A 97 -8.01 -2.35 -21.74
N GLY A 98 -7.59 -3.31 -20.91
CA GLY A 98 -7.46 -4.72 -21.29
C GLY A 98 -8.81 -5.45 -21.42
N PRO A 99 -8.87 -6.55 -22.21
CA PRO A 99 -10.13 -7.20 -22.57
C PRO A 99 -10.69 -8.16 -21.51
N VAL A 100 -9.92 -8.52 -20.48
CA VAL A 100 -10.31 -9.56 -19.51
C VAL A 100 -10.68 -8.95 -18.15
N ARG A 101 -9.68 -8.50 -17.39
CA ARG A 101 -9.88 -7.82 -16.11
C ARG A 101 -9.49 -6.37 -16.26
N ASN A 102 -10.42 -5.47 -15.97
CA ASN A 102 -10.24 -4.04 -16.11
C ASN A 102 -10.61 -3.24 -14.85
N LEU A 103 -11.05 -3.88 -13.78
CA LEU A 103 -11.26 -3.24 -12.48
C LEU A 103 -10.12 -3.58 -11.54
N SER A 104 -9.70 -2.60 -10.73
CA SER A 104 -8.67 -2.76 -9.71
C SER A 104 -9.13 -3.67 -8.56
N ILE A 105 -8.25 -3.90 -7.59
CA ILE A 105 -8.49 -4.85 -6.50
C ILE A 105 -9.01 -4.13 -5.25
N GLN A 106 -8.24 -3.24 -4.65
CA GLN A 106 -8.48 -2.78 -3.28
C GLN A 106 -9.80 -2.01 -3.13
N VAL A 107 -9.96 -0.90 -3.86
CA VAL A 107 -11.18 -0.07 -3.82
C VAL A 107 -12.42 -0.88 -4.25
N ASN A 108 -12.30 -1.66 -5.32
CA ASN A 108 -13.41 -2.46 -5.83
C ASN A 108 -13.77 -3.63 -4.90
N ASN A 109 -12.82 -4.18 -4.14
CA ASN A 109 -13.12 -5.18 -3.11
C ASN A 109 -13.86 -4.55 -1.92
N MET A 110 -13.53 -3.32 -1.51
CA MET A 110 -14.34 -2.61 -0.50
C MET A 110 -15.78 -2.45 -0.98
N ILE A 111 -15.98 -2.07 -2.24
CA ILE A 111 -17.32 -1.96 -2.84
C ILE A 111 -18.01 -3.34 -2.88
N ARG A 112 -17.36 -4.39 -3.42
CA ARG A 112 -17.93 -5.75 -3.50
C ARG A 112 -18.34 -6.29 -2.13
N VAL A 113 -17.51 -6.09 -1.10
CA VAL A 113 -17.83 -6.47 0.29
C VAL A 113 -19.05 -5.69 0.76
N ALA A 114 -19.11 -4.37 0.53
CA ALA A 114 -20.24 -3.55 0.93
C ALA A 114 -21.55 -3.97 0.26
N LEU A 115 -21.52 -4.33 -1.03
CA LEU A 115 -22.68 -4.85 -1.75
C LEU A 115 -23.19 -6.18 -1.19
N ARG A 116 -22.27 -7.09 -0.84
CA ARG A 116 -22.60 -8.40 -0.25
C ARG A 116 -23.20 -8.24 1.14
N ARG A 117 -22.65 -7.34 1.96
CA ARG A 117 -23.07 -7.12 3.35
C ARG A 117 -24.25 -6.16 3.51
N LYS A 118 -24.54 -5.35 2.48
CA LYS A 118 -25.49 -4.22 2.52
C LYS A 118 -25.11 -3.11 3.51
N GLU A 119 -23.85 -3.09 3.94
CA GLU A 119 -23.23 -2.12 4.84
C GLU A 119 -21.77 -1.91 4.42
N LEU A 120 -21.24 -0.69 4.53
CA LEU A 120 -19.80 -0.47 4.34
C LEU A 120 -19.06 -0.88 5.62
N VAL A 121 -17.98 -1.65 5.47
CA VAL A 121 -17.10 -2.04 6.57
C VAL A 121 -15.70 -1.50 6.39
N GLN A 122 -15.00 -1.30 7.50
CA GLN A 122 -13.62 -0.86 7.55
C GLN A 122 -12.86 -1.68 8.58
N VAL A 123 -11.63 -2.09 8.24
CA VAL A 123 -10.76 -2.80 9.16
C VAL A 123 -10.06 -1.79 10.08
N GLY A 124 -10.26 -1.93 11.39
CA GLY A 124 -9.64 -1.04 12.38
C GLY A 124 -10.01 0.44 12.21
N PRO A 125 -9.21 1.38 12.75
CA PRO A 125 -9.56 2.80 12.78
C PRO A 125 -9.48 3.51 11.42
N GLY A 126 -8.91 2.86 10.38
CA GLY A 126 -8.81 3.42 9.02
C GLY A 126 -7.84 4.59 8.89
N THR A 127 -6.93 4.77 9.85
CA THR A 127 -5.93 5.85 9.84
C THR A 127 -4.69 5.51 8.99
N ASN A 128 -4.67 4.33 8.39
CA ASN A 128 -3.56 3.83 7.61
C ASN A 128 -3.42 4.54 6.25
N LEU A 129 -2.16 4.77 5.88
CA LEU A 129 -1.75 5.59 4.74
C LEU A 129 -1.19 4.72 3.62
N TRP A 130 -1.65 4.98 2.40
CA TRP A 130 -1.16 4.36 1.18
C TRP A 130 -0.92 5.41 0.10
N ASN A 131 0.05 5.16 -0.78
CA ASN A 131 0.06 5.81 -2.08
C ASN A 131 -0.99 5.18 -3.02
N GLY A 132 -1.49 5.98 -3.95
CA GLY A 132 -2.27 5.53 -5.11
C GLY A 132 -1.58 5.90 -6.41
N VAL A 133 -1.77 5.09 -7.45
CA VAL A 133 -1.32 5.38 -8.82
C VAL A 133 -2.45 5.07 -9.81
N HIS A 134 -2.76 6.00 -10.69
CA HIS A 134 -3.72 5.76 -11.76
C HIS A 134 -3.12 4.75 -12.76
N ILE A 135 -3.94 3.83 -13.27
CA ILE A 135 -3.49 2.73 -14.16
C ILE A 135 -2.74 3.24 -15.41
N ASP A 136 -3.17 4.38 -15.96
CA ASP A 136 -2.52 4.95 -17.14
C ASP A 136 -1.14 5.57 -16.83
N ASP A 137 -0.96 6.17 -15.65
CA ASP A 137 0.35 6.68 -15.22
C ASP A 137 1.29 5.52 -14.92
N LEU A 138 0.79 4.46 -14.27
CA LEU A 138 1.57 3.25 -14.05
C LEU A 138 2.02 2.64 -15.39
N ALA A 139 1.11 2.53 -16.37
CA ALA A 139 1.45 2.04 -17.71
C ALA A 139 2.50 2.93 -18.41
N ASN A 140 2.45 4.25 -18.21
CA ASN A 140 3.47 5.17 -18.70
C ASN A 140 4.85 4.89 -18.06
N LEU A 141 4.91 4.62 -16.75
CA LEU A 141 6.17 4.25 -16.08
C LEU A 141 6.79 2.97 -16.67
N TYR A 142 5.97 1.96 -16.96
CA TYR A 142 6.44 0.74 -17.64
C TYR A 142 7.07 1.07 -19.01
N GLY A 143 6.47 1.96 -19.79
CA GLY A 143 7.02 2.40 -21.08
C GLY A 143 8.36 3.12 -20.93
N LEU A 144 8.43 4.09 -20.01
CA LEU A 144 9.66 4.84 -19.74
C LEU A 144 10.80 3.94 -19.26
N LEU A 145 10.48 2.97 -18.40
CA LEU A 145 11.48 2.04 -17.88
C LEU A 145 11.98 1.08 -18.97
N LEU A 146 11.09 0.62 -19.84
CA LEU A 146 11.47 -0.19 -20.99
C LEU A 146 12.38 0.58 -21.95
N ASP A 147 12.04 1.83 -22.28
CA ASP A 147 12.88 2.70 -23.10
C ASP A 147 14.25 2.93 -22.47
N HIS A 148 14.30 3.11 -21.14
CA HIS A 148 15.54 3.23 -20.40
C HIS A 148 16.40 1.96 -20.52
N ALA A 149 15.81 0.79 -20.26
CA ALA A 149 16.47 -0.50 -20.34
C ALA A 149 17.05 -0.77 -21.75
N LEU A 150 16.28 -0.46 -22.79
CA LEU A 150 16.69 -0.68 -24.19
C LEU A 150 17.68 0.37 -24.72
N SER A 151 17.83 1.51 -24.04
CA SER A 151 18.70 2.59 -24.50
C SER A 151 20.20 2.28 -24.44
N GLY A 152 20.60 1.23 -23.71
CA GLY A 152 22.00 0.90 -23.41
C GLY A 152 22.70 1.93 -22.50
N ARG A 153 21.97 2.92 -21.97
CA ARG A 153 22.49 3.94 -21.06
C ARG A 153 22.55 3.49 -19.61
N ASP A 154 21.77 2.50 -19.21
CA ASP A 154 21.89 1.90 -17.89
C ASP A 154 23.24 1.18 -17.77
N LYS A 155 24.02 1.59 -16.75
CA LYS A 155 25.33 1.02 -16.42
C LYS A 155 25.34 0.32 -15.07
N SER A 156 24.18 0.21 -14.42
CA SER A 156 24.06 -0.48 -13.15
C SER A 156 24.50 -1.93 -13.27
N THR A 157 25.26 -2.38 -12.28
CA THR A 157 25.62 -3.78 -12.08
C THR A 157 24.99 -4.38 -10.82
N ASP A 158 24.27 -3.58 -10.02
CA ASP A 158 23.51 -4.05 -8.85
C ASP A 158 22.02 -4.11 -9.21
N PRO A 159 21.40 -5.32 -9.31
CA PRO A 159 19.97 -5.47 -9.59
C PRO A 159 19.04 -4.64 -8.70
N PHE A 160 19.45 -4.32 -7.47
CA PHE A 160 18.66 -3.49 -6.55
C PHE A 160 18.55 -2.02 -7.00
N GLU A 161 19.47 -1.56 -7.86
CA GLU A 161 19.40 -0.24 -8.49
C GLU A 161 18.32 -0.15 -9.59
N ARG A 162 17.77 -1.29 -10.02
CA ARG A 162 16.73 -1.39 -11.05
C ARG A 162 15.35 -1.71 -10.48
N PHE A 163 15.13 -1.36 -9.22
CA PHE A 163 13.82 -1.41 -8.56
C PHE A 163 13.19 -0.01 -8.52
N TYR A 164 11.92 0.09 -8.87
CA TYR A 164 11.19 1.34 -9.02
C TYR A 164 9.86 1.27 -8.27
N TRP A 165 9.52 2.31 -7.51
CA TRP A 165 8.18 2.41 -6.94
C TRP A 165 7.20 2.95 -7.99
N GLY A 166 6.06 2.28 -8.17
CA GLY A 166 4.95 2.80 -8.97
C GLY A 166 3.98 3.56 -8.07
N SER A 167 4.43 4.68 -7.50
CA SER A 167 3.73 5.38 -6.41
C SER A 167 3.45 6.84 -6.74
N GLY A 168 2.17 7.22 -6.70
CA GLY A 168 1.72 8.60 -6.80
C GLY A 168 1.28 9.19 -5.45
N ASP A 169 0.19 9.94 -5.43
CA ASP A 169 -0.27 10.67 -4.25
C ASP A 169 -0.66 9.76 -3.08
N GLU A 170 -0.49 10.29 -1.86
CA GLU A 170 -0.84 9.61 -0.62
C GLU A 170 -2.29 9.89 -0.20
N TYR A 171 -2.96 8.89 0.37
CA TYR A 171 -4.31 9.00 0.91
C TYR A 171 -4.49 8.16 2.18
N VAL A 172 -5.56 8.46 2.93
CA VAL A 172 -5.98 7.74 4.13
C VAL A 172 -7.13 6.79 3.77
N TRP A 173 -7.01 5.51 4.12
CA TRP A 173 -8.05 4.51 3.80
C TRP A 173 -9.42 4.83 4.39
N GLY A 174 -9.46 5.41 5.59
CA GLY A 174 -10.71 5.81 6.22
C GLY A 174 -11.44 6.94 5.49
N ASP A 175 -10.72 7.81 4.78
CA ASP A 175 -11.36 8.85 3.97
C ASP A 175 -11.93 8.27 2.67
N ILE A 176 -11.26 7.27 2.08
CA ILE A 176 -11.82 6.46 0.99
C ILE A 176 -13.09 5.73 1.46
N ALA A 177 -13.06 5.12 2.65
CA ALA A 177 -14.21 4.43 3.21
C ALA A 177 -15.42 5.38 3.37
N LYS A 178 -15.23 6.57 3.96
CA LYS A 178 -16.28 7.59 4.10
C LYS A 178 -16.90 7.97 2.76
N GLU A 179 -16.07 8.23 1.75
CA GLU A 179 -16.57 8.63 0.45
C GLU A 179 -17.31 7.48 -0.26
N LEU A 180 -16.81 6.25 -0.15
CA LEU A 180 -17.51 5.06 -0.67
C LEU A 180 -18.86 4.82 0.04
N ALA A 181 -18.95 4.98 1.36
CA ALA A 181 -20.22 4.88 2.08
C ALA A 181 -21.25 5.88 1.53
N ARG A 182 -20.85 7.15 1.40
CA ARG A 182 -21.69 8.21 0.84
C ARG A 182 -22.16 7.89 -0.57
N LEU A 183 -21.24 7.51 -1.46
CA LEU A 183 -21.55 7.19 -2.86
C LEU A 183 -22.45 5.96 -2.99
N LEU A 184 -22.18 4.88 -2.25
CA LEU A 184 -22.98 3.65 -2.31
C LEU A 184 -24.38 3.83 -1.73
N TYR A 185 -24.51 4.59 -0.65
CA TYR A 185 -25.82 4.92 -0.07
C TYR A 185 -26.66 5.76 -1.05
N ALA A 186 -26.05 6.76 -1.70
CA ALA A 186 -26.73 7.57 -2.73
C ALA A 186 -27.24 6.73 -3.92
N ARG A 187 -26.69 5.53 -4.13
CA ARG A 187 -27.16 4.57 -5.14
C ARG A 187 -28.15 3.52 -4.64
N GLY A 188 -28.54 3.59 -3.36
CA GLY A 188 -29.35 2.57 -2.71
C GLY A 188 -28.67 1.21 -2.64
N ALA A 189 -27.35 1.16 -2.77
CA ALA A 189 -26.57 -0.08 -2.81
C ALA A 189 -26.32 -0.66 -1.42
N ILE A 190 -26.33 0.20 -0.39
CA ILE A 190 -26.23 -0.10 1.04
C ILE A 190 -27.33 0.64 1.81
N GLN A 191 -27.57 0.23 3.06
CA GLN A 191 -28.71 0.71 3.86
C GLN A 191 -28.47 2.04 4.58
N SER A 192 -27.22 2.40 4.84
CA SER A 192 -26.83 3.66 5.49
C SER A 192 -25.40 4.05 5.11
N GLU A 193 -25.02 5.30 5.39
CA GLU A 193 -23.63 5.79 5.28
C GLU A 193 -22.76 5.38 6.48
N THR A 194 -23.32 4.66 7.47
CA THR A 194 -22.56 4.26 8.65
C THR A 194 -21.51 3.22 8.29
N ILE A 195 -20.26 3.49 8.66
CA ILE A 195 -19.15 2.56 8.51
C ILE A 195 -19.07 1.67 9.75
N LYS A 196 -19.13 0.36 9.55
CA LYS A 196 -18.92 -0.60 10.63
C LYS A 196 -17.45 -1.00 10.73
N ILE A 197 -16.88 -0.84 11.92
CA ILE A 197 -15.51 -1.27 12.19
C ILE A 197 -15.49 -2.77 12.43
N ILE A 198 -14.64 -3.49 11.71
CA ILE A 198 -14.47 -4.94 11.79
C ILE A 198 -13.02 -5.32 12.07
N LYS A 199 -12.83 -6.57 12.50
CA LYS A 199 -11.49 -7.18 12.49
C LYS A 199 -11.19 -7.80 11.12
N ILE A 200 -9.91 -7.97 10.78
CA ILE A 200 -9.51 -8.45 9.46
C ILE A 200 -10.01 -9.88 9.17
N GLU A 201 -10.19 -10.70 10.20
CA GLU A 201 -10.65 -12.09 10.07
C GLU A 201 -12.10 -12.18 9.55
N GLU A 202 -12.90 -11.12 9.73
CA GLU A 202 -14.26 -11.06 9.20
C GLU A 202 -14.27 -10.88 7.69
N GLU A 203 -13.27 -10.18 7.13
CA GLU A 203 -13.15 -9.90 5.69
C GLU A 203 -11.68 -9.93 5.24
N PRO A 204 -11.04 -11.12 5.14
CA PRO A 204 -9.61 -11.22 4.84
C PRO A 204 -9.19 -10.58 3.51
N ILE A 205 -10.12 -10.47 2.56
CA ILE A 205 -9.90 -9.80 1.27
C ILE A 205 -9.58 -8.30 1.41
N LEU A 206 -9.92 -7.69 2.56
CA LEU A 206 -9.64 -6.29 2.89
C LEU A 206 -8.27 -6.09 3.56
N ASN A 207 -7.42 -7.12 3.65
CA ASN A 207 -6.10 -7.01 4.29
C ASN A 207 -5.23 -5.85 3.73
N PRO A 208 -5.24 -5.53 2.42
CA PRO A 208 -4.52 -4.36 1.93
C PRO A 208 -4.96 -3.04 2.61
N THR A 209 -6.24 -2.93 2.99
CA THR A 209 -6.81 -1.73 3.62
C THR A 209 -6.56 -1.67 5.13
N SER A 210 -5.82 -2.63 5.72
CA SER A 210 -5.50 -2.67 7.17
C SER A 210 -4.02 -2.45 7.48
N THR A 211 -3.23 -2.06 6.48
CA THR A 211 -1.77 -1.87 6.58
C THR A 211 -1.35 -0.51 6.01
N ASN A 212 -0.08 -0.12 6.10
CA ASN A 212 0.46 1.07 5.44
C ASN A 212 1.35 0.67 4.26
N SER A 213 1.35 1.46 3.20
CA SER A 213 2.27 1.32 2.07
C SER A 213 2.64 2.69 1.52
N ARG A 214 3.78 3.23 1.99
CA ARG A 214 4.21 4.60 1.72
C ARG A 214 5.59 4.59 1.05
N SER A 215 5.69 5.25 -0.09
CA SER A 215 6.90 5.25 -0.92
C SER A 215 6.96 6.47 -1.83
N VAL A 216 8.17 6.78 -2.30
CA VAL A 216 8.43 7.85 -3.28
C VAL A 216 9.15 7.27 -4.50
N SER A 217 8.69 7.66 -5.71
CA SER A 217 9.19 7.15 -6.99
C SER A 217 10.25 8.08 -7.59
N ASN A 218 11.34 8.33 -6.85
CA ASN A 218 12.37 9.26 -7.30
C ASN A 218 13.07 8.77 -8.57
N ARG A 219 13.29 7.45 -8.72
CA ARG A 219 13.85 6.88 -9.95
C ARG A 219 12.91 7.00 -11.13
N GLY A 220 11.61 6.79 -10.93
CA GLY A 220 10.59 7.02 -11.97
C GLY A 220 10.59 8.47 -12.43
N ILE A 221 10.55 9.42 -11.49
CA ILE A 221 10.60 10.86 -11.78
C ILE A 221 11.88 11.24 -12.55
N ALA A 222 13.03 10.64 -12.20
CA ALA A 222 14.29 10.85 -12.91
C ALA A 222 14.26 10.35 -14.38
N LEU A 223 13.37 9.42 -14.72
CA LEU A 223 13.09 8.99 -16.10
C LEU A 223 12.12 9.92 -16.84
N GLY A 224 11.66 10.99 -16.21
CA GLY A 224 10.65 11.89 -16.75
C GLY A 224 9.21 11.43 -16.49
N TRP A 225 9.00 10.50 -15.56
CA TRP A 225 7.65 10.07 -15.19
C TRP A 225 6.89 11.22 -14.52
N THR A 226 5.65 11.43 -14.94
CA THR A 226 4.74 12.44 -14.38
C THR A 226 3.38 11.82 -14.15
N LEU A 227 2.69 12.30 -13.12
CA LEU A 227 1.33 11.87 -12.80
C LEU A 227 0.34 12.77 -13.54
N SER A 228 -0.47 12.18 -14.39
CA SER A 228 -1.43 12.86 -15.26
C SER A 228 -2.84 12.28 -15.18
N GLY A 229 -2.98 11.11 -14.56
CA GLY A 229 -4.26 10.47 -14.31
C GLY A 229 -5.11 11.27 -13.33
N THR A 230 -6.43 11.07 -13.43
CA THR A 230 -7.38 11.64 -12.48
C THR A 230 -7.05 11.18 -11.06
N PRO A 231 -7.03 12.05 -10.04
CA PRO A 231 -6.76 11.65 -8.66
C PRO A 231 -7.73 10.57 -8.15
N LEU A 232 -7.29 9.77 -7.18
CA LEU A 232 -8.07 8.63 -6.65
C LEU A 232 -9.47 9.07 -6.18
N PHE A 233 -9.56 10.11 -5.36
CA PHE A 233 -10.84 10.61 -4.83
C PHE A 233 -11.81 11.03 -5.94
N GLU A 234 -11.30 11.68 -6.98
CA GLU A 234 -12.09 12.11 -8.14
C GLU A 234 -12.53 10.92 -9.01
N THR A 235 -11.84 9.78 -8.92
CA THR A 235 -12.15 8.54 -9.65
C THR A 235 -13.17 7.65 -8.91
N LEU A 236 -13.36 7.84 -7.59
CA LEU A 236 -14.26 7.00 -6.77
C LEU A 236 -15.71 6.91 -7.31
N PRO A 237 -16.34 7.99 -7.82
CA PRO A 237 -17.66 7.87 -8.42
C PRO A 237 -17.69 6.86 -9.57
N GLN A 238 -16.67 6.84 -10.43
CA GLN A 238 -16.58 5.90 -11.54
C GLN A 238 -16.25 4.47 -11.08
N GLU A 239 -15.38 4.30 -10.08
CA GLU A 239 -15.11 2.97 -9.48
C GLU A 239 -16.40 2.33 -8.94
N VAL A 240 -17.25 3.12 -8.27
CA VAL A 240 -18.58 2.69 -7.83
C VAL A 240 -19.45 2.26 -9.00
N GLU A 241 -19.53 3.04 -10.07
CA GLU A 241 -20.32 2.68 -11.25
C GLU A 241 -19.84 1.40 -11.91
N TRP A 242 -18.53 1.28 -12.12
CA TRP A 242 -17.95 0.15 -12.80
C TRP A 242 -18.14 -1.14 -12.00
N THR A 243 -17.96 -1.10 -10.68
CA THR A 243 -18.17 -2.27 -9.83
C THR A 243 -19.64 -2.63 -9.66
N LEU A 244 -20.55 -1.65 -9.59
CA LEU A 244 -21.99 -1.94 -9.62
C LEU A 244 -22.42 -2.59 -10.93
N ALA A 245 -21.87 -2.15 -12.07
CA ALA A 245 -22.13 -2.76 -13.37
C ALA A 245 -21.57 -4.19 -13.46
N GLU A 246 -20.34 -4.43 -12.97
CA GLU A 246 -19.74 -5.77 -12.88
C GLU A 246 -20.60 -6.70 -12.02
N ALA A 247 -21.02 -6.24 -10.83
CA ALA A 247 -21.85 -7.04 -9.92
C ALA A 247 -23.20 -7.43 -10.54
N LYS A 248 -23.82 -6.53 -11.32
CA LYS A 248 -25.06 -6.81 -12.06
C LYS A 248 -24.86 -7.81 -13.20
N ALA A 249 -23.72 -7.76 -13.89
CA ALA A 249 -23.42 -8.69 -14.98
C ALA A 249 -23.14 -10.13 -14.50
N ASN A 250 -22.74 -10.27 -13.23
CA ASN A 250 -22.42 -11.56 -12.60
C ASN A 250 -23.58 -12.15 -11.76
N ALA A 251 -24.71 -11.44 -11.65
CA ALA A 251 -25.90 -11.86 -10.90
C ALA A 251 -26.87 -12.65 -11.79
#